data_AF-A0A2E4QD72-F1
#
_entry.id   AF-A0A2E4QD72-F1
#
_cell.length_a   1.000
_cell.length_b   1.000
_cell.length_c   1.000
_cell.angle_alpha   90.00
_cell.angle_beta   90.00
_cell.angle_gamma   90.00
#
_symmetry.space_group_name_H-M   'P 1'
#
loop_
_entity.id
_entity.type
_entity.pdbx_description
1 polymer ?
#
loop_
_entity_poly.entity_id
_entity_poly.type
_entity_poly.pdbx_seq_one_letter_code
_entity_poly.pdbx_strand_id
1 'polypeptide(L)'
;MYLTMLLVRSSLFLLFFMVASADDLSDSLVEHFAVYPDIILSEDDDVAVIRQGEYLVKLGDCIACHTSEGGQPFAGGKEIKPVLNVFGYELAVGTFYGPNITPDRETGIGTWSDEDFLRAFKQGIGQHGEHLFPAFPYVFYSKVTDDDILKIKAYMDHVPAVNQANQSHDLMFPFSWRFLQTFWKLLFFRSNTFEPDLTQTPQWNRGAYLVEGLSHCGMCHTPTNMFGSWMESKAYTGNTIDGWYAPNITGTNLKKVTVDQVVRVFMYDERPSGGAIHGPMKEVNHDSLQYVDRADLEAIAVYIKSTIDDDLDQNKQSLAQATGEQKAKQQYQQYCAVCHDMGAGGAPKFAVREQWQSRLDARKRDGLVHSAIHGYGNMPAMGGCYDCTEQEIAAMVDYMLGALVTVAAREMGPPPIAMTAKDGQEIYQDTCSVCHDSGKLNAPVITETDQWSTRLKERGFLGLTLAVVQPDYYKRRVTDCAAKRGACLQCDDADIMAAVKYILMEAGVNGNFDLW
;
A
#
# COMPACT_ATOMS: atom_id res chain seq x y z
N MET A 1 -34.22 -60.80 -2.15
CA MET A 1 -33.04 -60.81 -1.26
C MET A 1 -31.76 -60.24 -1.88
N TYR A 2 -31.76 -59.82 -3.15
CA TYR A 2 -30.60 -59.19 -3.81
C TYR A 2 -30.65 -57.65 -3.86
N LEU A 3 -31.82 -57.03 -3.65
CA LEU A 3 -31.99 -55.58 -3.75
C LEU A 3 -31.63 -54.83 -2.45
N THR A 4 -31.68 -55.51 -1.30
CA THR A 4 -31.33 -54.94 0.01
C THR A 4 -29.81 -54.89 0.27
N MET A 5 -29.02 -55.71 -0.43
CA MET A 5 -27.55 -55.74 -0.30
C MET A 5 -26.84 -54.63 -1.09
N LEU A 6 -27.47 -54.07 -2.13
CA LEU A 6 -26.89 -52.96 -2.91
C LEU A 6 -26.96 -51.63 -2.15
N LEU A 7 -28.05 -51.38 -1.43
CA LEU A 7 -28.24 -50.11 -0.69
C LEU A 7 -27.32 -49.97 0.53
N VAL A 8 -26.90 -51.08 1.15
CA VAL A 8 -25.93 -51.04 2.27
C VAL A 8 -24.50 -50.78 1.78
N ARG A 9 -24.15 -51.19 0.55
CA ARG A 9 -22.83 -50.90 -0.04
C ARG A 9 -22.69 -49.48 -0.58
N SER A 10 -23.77 -48.86 -1.04
CA SER A 10 -23.75 -47.47 -1.50
C SER A 10 -23.64 -46.45 -0.36
N SER A 11 -24.19 -46.76 0.82
CA SER A 11 -24.08 -45.88 1.99
C SER A 11 -22.69 -45.88 2.66
N LEU A 12 -21.94 -46.99 2.57
CA LEU A 12 -20.55 -47.06 3.06
C LEU A 12 -19.54 -46.36 2.13
N PHE A 13 -19.82 -46.30 0.82
CA PHE A 13 -18.95 -45.59 -0.13
C PHE A 13 -19.06 -44.06 -0.02
N LEU A 14 -20.25 -43.55 0.35
CA LEU A 14 -20.46 -42.12 0.61
C LEU A 14 -19.84 -41.66 1.95
N LEU A 15 -19.73 -42.54 2.94
CA LEU A 15 -19.04 -42.26 4.20
C LEU A 15 -17.51 -42.26 4.06
N PHE A 16 -16.94 -43.00 3.10
CA PHE A 16 -15.48 -43.00 2.87
C PHE A 16 -15.00 -41.77 2.06
N PHE A 17 -15.86 -41.17 1.24
CA PHE A 17 -15.55 -39.93 0.52
C PHE A 17 -15.75 -38.65 1.34
N MET A 18 -16.42 -38.71 2.49
CA MET A 18 -16.56 -37.56 3.41
C MET A 18 -15.48 -37.48 4.49
N VAL A 19 -14.61 -38.49 4.63
CA VAL A 19 -13.48 -38.44 5.57
C VAL A 19 -12.19 -37.95 4.88
N ALA A 20 -12.12 -38.01 3.55
CA ALA A 20 -11.01 -37.45 2.76
C ALA A 20 -11.08 -35.91 2.56
N SER A 21 -11.85 -35.20 3.39
CA SER A 21 -12.00 -33.75 3.30
C SER A 21 -11.87 -33.03 4.64
N ALA A 22 -11.32 -33.69 5.67
CA ALA A 22 -10.93 -33.03 6.92
C ALA A 22 -9.42 -32.92 7.02
N ASP A 23 -8.68 -33.97 6.65
CA ASP A 23 -7.21 -33.98 6.69
C ASP A 23 -6.60 -33.14 5.54
N ASP A 24 -7.15 -33.20 4.32
CA ASP A 24 -6.71 -32.37 3.17
C ASP A 24 -7.03 -30.88 3.35
N LEU A 25 -8.05 -30.54 4.15
CA LEU A 25 -8.32 -29.15 4.54
C LEU A 25 -7.46 -28.71 5.74
N SER A 26 -6.83 -29.64 6.46
CA SER A 26 -5.95 -29.32 7.58
C SER A 26 -4.52 -29.02 7.12
N ASP A 27 -4.04 -29.70 6.07
CA ASP A 27 -2.73 -29.41 5.46
C ASP A 27 -2.69 -28.05 4.76
N SER A 28 -3.83 -27.57 4.24
CA SER A 28 -3.92 -26.21 3.65
C SER A 28 -4.02 -25.09 4.69
N LEU A 29 -4.07 -25.42 5.99
CA LEU A 29 -4.18 -24.46 7.09
C LEU A 29 -2.90 -24.38 7.94
N VAL A 30 -1.91 -25.24 7.68
CA VAL A 30 -0.58 -25.12 8.29
C VAL A 30 0.22 -24.14 7.45
N GLU A 31 0.55 -22.99 8.03
CA GLU A 31 1.50 -22.05 7.42
C GLU A 31 2.87 -22.75 7.34
N HIS A 32 3.38 -22.96 6.13
CA HIS A 32 4.66 -23.61 5.89
C HIS A 32 5.75 -22.54 5.79
N PHE A 33 6.42 -22.28 6.91
CA PHE A 33 7.57 -21.40 6.94
C PHE A 33 8.88 -22.16 6.70
N ALA A 34 9.85 -21.47 6.10
CA ALA A 34 11.16 -22.04 5.88
C ALA A 34 11.89 -22.25 7.23
N VAL A 35 12.62 -23.35 7.34
CA VAL A 35 13.40 -23.67 8.55
C VAL A 35 14.86 -23.42 8.27
N TYR A 36 15.53 -22.67 9.14
CA TYR A 36 16.98 -22.47 9.04
C TYR A 36 17.71 -23.81 9.15
N PRO A 37 18.67 -24.10 8.25
CA PRO A 37 19.38 -25.36 8.25
C PRO A 37 20.43 -25.42 9.36
N ASP A 38 20.73 -26.62 9.82
CA ASP A 38 21.93 -26.86 10.63
C ASP A 38 23.18 -26.59 9.78
N ILE A 39 24.12 -25.83 10.35
CA ILE A 39 25.41 -25.53 9.71
C ILE A 39 26.42 -26.65 9.91
N ILE A 40 27.32 -26.78 8.95
CA ILE A 40 28.43 -27.75 8.98
C ILE A 40 29.67 -27.03 9.51
N LEU A 41 30.10 -27.36 10.72
CA LEU A 41 31.28 -26.77 11.37
C LEU A 41 32.49 -27.73 11.37
N SER A 42 33.69 -27.17 11.29
CA SER A 42 35.00 -27.82 11.40
C SER A 42 35.75 -27.36 12.66
N GLU A 43 36.83 -28.07 13.04
CA GLU A 43 37.61 -27.73 14.25
C GLU A 43 38.35 -26.39 14.15
N ASP A 44 38.66 -25.94 12.93
CA ASP A 44 39.43 -24.71 12.69
C ASP A 44 38.53 -23.47 12.51
N ASP A 45 37.21 -23.63 12.56
CA ASP A 45 36.25 -22.56 12.31
C ASP A 45 36.17 -21.57 13.48
N ASP A 46 36.09 -20.27 13.16
CA ASP A 46 35.71 -19.25 14.14
C ASP A 46 34.19 -19.27 14.35
N VAL A 47 33.75 -20.16 15.24
CA VAL A 47 32.34 -20.35 15.58
C VAL A 47 31.67 -19.05 16.05
N ALA A 48 32.41 -18.13 16.69
CA ALA A 48 31.83 -16.86 17.15
C ALA A 48 31.47 -15.95 15.97
N VAL A 49 32.36 -15.85 14.98
CA VAL A 49 32.11 -15.12 13.72
C VAL A 49 30.93 -15.73 12.97
N ILE A 50 30.90 -17.06 12.82
CA ILE A 50 29.82 -17.76 12.11
C ILE A 50 28.46 -17.55 12.79
N ARG A 51 28.41 -17.60 14.12
CA ARG A 51 27.17 -17.35 14.88
C ARG A 51 26.70 -15.89 14.78
N GLN A 52 27.61 -14.93 14.73
CA GLN A 52 27.24 -13.55 14.40
C GLN A 52 26.71 -13.43 12.96
N GLY A 53 27.31 -14.15 12.02
CA GLY A 53 26.81 -14.26 10.66
C GLY A 53 25.38 -14.82 10.59
N GLU A 54 25.11 -15.91 11.32
CA GLU A 54 23.76 -16.48 11.44
C GLU A 54 22.75 -15.46 11.97
N TYR A 55 23.13 -14.73 13.02
CA TYR A 55 22.30 -13.67 13.60
C TYR A 55 21.97 -12.59 12.56
N LEU A 56 22.96 -12.15 11.79
CA LEU A 56 22.79 -11.14 10.75
C LEU A 56 21.95 -11.66 9.56
N VAL A 57 22.13 -12.91 9.15
CA VAL A 57 21.30 -13.54 8.10
C VAL A 57 19.84 -13.62 8.53
N LYS A 58 19.58 -13.97 9.79
CA LYS A 58 18.23 -13.93 10.38
C LYS A 58 17.69 -12.51 10.40
N LEU A 59 18.45 -11.55 10.93
CA LEU A 59 18.07 -10.14 10.98
C LEU A 59 17.78 -9.54 9.59
N GLY A 60 18.49 -10.00 8.56
CA GLY A 60 18.33 -9.56 7.17
C GLY A 60 17.19 -10.22 6.40
N ASP A 61 16.52 -11.19 7.02
CA ASP A 61 15.42 -11.97 6.46
C ASP A 61 15.78 -12.67 5.14
N CYS A 62 17.02 -13.18 5.04
CA CYS A 62 17.52 -13.74 3.78
C CYS A 62 16.71 -14.99 3.36
N ILE A 63 16.24 -15.79 4.32
CA ILE A 63 15.55 -17.05 4.02
C ILE A 63 14.22 -16.83 3.30
N ALA A 64 13.51 -15.74 3.62
CA ALA A 64 12.20 -15.40 3.04
C ALA A 64 12.27 -15.16 1.53
N CYS A 65 13.37 -14.56 1.05
CA CYS A 65 13.59 -14.30 -0.37
C CYS A 65 14.34 -15.44 -1.09
N HIS A 66 15.12 -16.25 -0.37
CA HIS A 66 15.99 -17.25 -0.97
C HIS A 66 15.50 -18.69 -0.77
N THR A 67 14.26 -18.91 -0.37
CA THR A 67 13.67 -20.25 -0.20
C THR A 67 12.30 -20.31 -0.85
N SER A 68 12.11 -21.24 -1.78
CA SER A 68 10.80 -21.53 -2.37
C SER A 68 9.88 -22.29 -1.40
N GLU A 69 8.57 -22.22 -1.62
CA GLU A 69 7.60 -22.99 -0.83
C GLU A 69 7.87 -24.51 -0.97
N GLY A 70 8.08 -25.19 0.15
CA GLY A 70 8.50 -26.60 0.18
C GLY A 70 9.92 -26.87 -0.36
N GLY A 71 10.68 -25.83 -0.67
CA GLY A 71 12.05 -25.90 -1.18
C GLY A 71 13.09 -26.12 -0.08
N GLN A 72 14.34 -26.37 -0.49
CA GLN A 72 15.47 -26.43 0.43
C GLN A 72 15.86 -25.00 0.87
N PRO A 73 16.25 -24.79 2.15
CA PRO A 73 16.63 -23.47 2.64
C PRO A 73 17.73 -22.83 1.79
N PHE A 74 17.54 -21.55 1.44
CA PHE A 74 18.49 -20.74 0.67
C PHE A 74 18.76 -21.20 -0.78
N ALA A 75 18.08 -22.25 -1.28
CA ALA A 75 18.27 -22.80 -2.62
C ALA A 75 17.56 -22.00 -3.74
N GLY A 76 16.92 -20.89 -3.41
CA GLY A 76 16.23 -20.00 -4.33
C GLY A 76 14.84 -20.48 -4.75
N GLY A 77 14.30 -19.79 -5.76
CA GLY A 77 13.01 -20.10 -6.38
C GLY A 77 11.81 -19.37 -5.76
N LYS A 78 11.98 -18.57 -4.70
CA LYS A 78 10.90 -17.73 -4.17
C LYS A 78 10.43 -16.73 -5.23
N GLU A 79 9.13 -16.70 -5.48
CA GLU A 79 8.51 -15.71 -6.36
C GLU A 79 8.29 -14.38 -5.61
N ILE A 80 8.67 -13.27 -6.24
CA ILE A 80 8.38 -11.92 -5.77
C ILE A 80 7.75 -11.16 -6.93
N LYS A 81 6.53 -10.63 -6.75
CA LYS A 81 5.68 -10.10 -7.85
C LYS A 81 5.39 -8.60 -7.67
N PRO A 82 6.41 -7.73 -7.80
CA PRO A 82 6.25 -6.33 -7.48
C PRO A 82 5.30 -5.63 -8.44
N VAL A 83 4.51 -4.74 -7.84
CA VAL A 83 3.61 -3.82 -8.52
C VAL A 83 4.16 -2.41 -8.38
N LEU A 84 4.30 -1.70 -9.50
CA LEU A 84 4.67 -0.29 -9.50
C LEU A 84 3.43 0.58 -9.68
N ASN A 85 3.36 1.69 -8.96
CA ASN A 85 2.36 2.72 -9.21
C ASN A 85 2.88 3.69 -10.27
N VAL A 86 2.39 3.58 -11.50
CA VAL A 86 2.81 4.43 -12.62
C VAL A 86 1.63 5.31 -13.05
N PHE A 87 1.72 6.61 -12.82
CA PHE A 87 0.65 7.58 -13.10
C PHE A 87 -0.70 7.22 -12.44
N GLY A 88 -0.69 6.61 -11.26
CA GLY A 88 -1.90 6.20 -10.55
C GLY A 88 -2.46 4.83 -10.97
N TYR A 89 -1.76 4.10 -11.84
CA TYR A 89 -2.13 2.74 -12.26
C TYR A 89 -1.15 1.71 -11.68
N GLU A 90 -1.68 0.60 -11.19
CA GLU A 90 -0.90 -0.56 -10.78
C GLU A 90 -0.37 -1.31 -11.99
N LEU A 91 0.94 -1.35 -12.14
CA LEU A 91 1.64 -2.08 -13.19
C LEU A 91 2.39 -3.25 -12.57
N ALA A 92 1.92 -4.47 -12.85
CA ALA A 92 2.68 -5.69 -12.53
C ALA A 92 3.94 -5.74 -13.40
N VAL A 93 5.12 -5.74 -12.76
CA VAL A 93 6.42 -5.69 -13.46
C VAL A 93 6.81 -7.07 -14.03
N GLY A 94 6.23 -8.12 -13.46
CA GLY A 94 6.59 -9.50 -13.70
C GLY A 94 6.96 -10.20 -12.39
N THR A 95 7.70 -11.29 -12.50
CA THR A 95 8.10 -12.12 -11.37
C THR A 95 9.62 -12.16 -11.26
N PHE A 96 10.12 -11.73 -10.10
CA PHE A 96 11.49 -12.02 -9.68
C PHE A 96 11.52 -13.40 -9.02
N TYR A 97 12.66 -14.06 -9.16
CA TYR A 97 12.95 -15.34 -8.53
C TYR A 97 14.20 -15.17 -7.69
N GLY A 98 14.11 -15.48 -6.39
CA GLY A 98 15.28 -15.48 -5.51
C GLY A 98 16.33 -16.48 -6.00
N PRO A 99 17.61 -16.12 -6.10
CA PRO A 99 18.66 -17.06 -6.49
C PRO A 99 19.03 -18.00 -5.32
N ASN A 100 19.63 -19.14 -5.66
CA ASN A 100 20.36 -20.01 -4.75
C ASN A 100 21.59 -19.28 -4.20
N ILE A 101 21.62 -19.10 -2.89
CA ILE A 101 22.74 -18.48 -2.17
C ILE A 101 23.46 -19.46 -1.24
N THR A 102 23.24 -20.77 -1.42
CA THR A 102 24.04 -21.79 -0.74
C THR A 102 25.49 -21.79 -1.26
N PRO A 103 26.45 -22.40 -0.56
CA PRO A 103 27.84 -22.43 -1.00
C PRO A 103 28.11 -23.46 -2.11
N ASP A 104 27.07 -23.93 -2.80
CA ASP A 104 27.22 -24.73 -4.01
C ASP A 104 28.03 -23.94 -5.06
N ARG A 105 29.04 -24.58 -5.65
CA ARG A 105 30.01 -23.93 -6.54
C ARG A 105 29.51 -23.76 -7.97
N GLU A 106 28.50 -24.54 -8.38
CA GLU A 106 27.99 -24.54 -9.76
C GLU A 106 26.77 -23.64 -9.91
N THR A 107 25.90 -23.63 -8.91
CA THR A 107 24.57 -23.02 -8.96
C THR A 107 24.33 -21.98 -7.86
N GLY A 108 25.13 -21.99 -6.79
CA GLY A 108 25.09 -21.06 -5.67
C GLY A 108 26.19 -20.00 -5.70
N ILE A 109 26.55 -19.47 -4.52
CA ILE A 109 27.57 -18.42 -4.34
C ILE A 109 28.95 -18.97 -3.95
N GLY A 110 29.17 -20.29 -3.99
CA GLY A 110 30.40 -20.93 -3.50
C GLY A 110 31.70 -20.54 -4.22
N THR A 111 31.63 -19.78 -5.30
CA THR A 111 32.80 -19.23 -6.02
C THR A 111 32.98 -17.72 -5.84
N TRP A 112 32.07 -17.06 -5.10
CA TRP A 112 32.13 -15.62 -4.88
C TRP A 112 33.27 -15.28 -3.93
N SER A 113 34.13 -14.34 -4.35
CA SER A 113 35.13 -13.78 -3.47
C SER A 113 34.50 -12.84 -2.43
N ASP A 114 35.24 -12.50 -1.38
CA ASP A 114 34.84 -11.48 -0.40
C ASP A 114 34.57 -10.13 -1.09
N GLU A 115 35.37 -9.78 -2.10
CA GLU A 115 35.18 -8.55 -2.89
C GLU A 115 33.88 -8.60 -3.70
N ASP A 116 33.55 -9.73 -4.32
CA ASP A 116 32.28 -9.90 -5.05
C ASP A 116 31.08 -9.78 -4.11
N PHE A 117 31.17 -10.40 -2.94
CA PHE A 117 30.11 -10.37 -1.94
C PHE A 117 29.90 -8.95 -1.39
N LEU A 118 30.98 -8.27 -1.00
CA LEU A 118 30.93 -6.86 -0.58
C LEU A 118 30.39 -5.96 -1.68
N ARG A 119 30.83 -6.14 -2.92
CA ARG A 119 30.39 -5.34 -4.08
C ARG A 119 28.91 -5.54 -4.38
N ALA A 120 28.37 -6.74 -4.19
CA ALA A 120 26.94 -6.98 -4.30
C ALA A 120 26.15 -6.16 -3.27
N PHE A 121 26.51 -6.26 -1.99
CA PHE A 121 25.83 -5.55 -0.89
C PHE A 121 25.99 -4.03 -0.96
N LYS A 122 27.22 -3.56 -1.21
CA LYS A 122 27.57 -2.14 -1.19
C LYS A 122 27.18 -1.41 -2.46
N GLN A 123 27.16 -2.10 -3.59
CA GLN A 123 27.02 -1.43 -4.89
C GLN A 123 25.90 -2.00 -5.74
N GLY A 124 25.28 -3.14 -5.39
CA GLY A 124 24.29 -3.79 -6.25
C GLY A 124 24.91 -4.23 -7.58
N ILE A 125 26.08 -4.84 -7.54
CA ILE A 125 26.79 -5.38 -8.71
C ILE A 125 27.17 -6.83 -8.40
N GLY A 126 26.72 -7.76 -9.23
CA GLY A 126 27.01 -9.19 -9.05
C GLY A 126 28.42 -9.59 -9.47
N GLN A 127 28.73 -10.87 -9.25
CA GLN A 127 30.07 -11.45 -9.47
C GLN A 127 30.62 -11.13 -10.88
N HIS A 128 29.78 -11.18 -11.91
CA HIS A 128 30.19 -10.96 -13.31
C HIS A 128 30.07 -9.50 -13.77
N GLY A 129 29.85 -8.56 -12.84
CA GLY A 129 29.76 -7.12 -13.13
C GLY A 129 28.38 -6.65 -13.57
N GLU A 130 27.38 -7.53 -13.60
CA GLU A 130 26.01 -7.19 -13.91
C GLU A 130 25.39 -6.34 -12.79
N HIS A 131 24.57 -5.36 -13.16
CA HIS A 131 23.82 -4.58 -12.20
C HIS A 131 22.66 -5.41 -11.64
N LEU A 132 22.59 -5.52 -10.31
CA LEU A 132 21.49 -6.20 -9.63
C LEU A 132 20.24 -5.31 -9.62
N PHE A 133 19.07 -5.95 -9.67
CA PHE A 133 17.81 -5.26 -9.47
C PHE A 133 17.67 -4.84 -7.99
N PRO A 134 17.03 -3.70 -7.68
CA PRO A 134 16.85 -3.24 -6.30
C PRO A 134 15.93 -4.14 -5.45
N ALA A 135 15.33 -5.17 -6.06
CA ALA A 135 14.73 -6.28 -5.34
C ALA A 135 15.75 -7.01 -4.44
N PHE A 136 17.02 -7.06 -4.85
CA PHE A 136 18.11 -7.29 -3.90
C PHE A 136 18.33 -5.98 -3.13
N PRO A 137 18.13 -5.90 -1.79
CA PRO A 137 17.99 -4.63 -1.05
C PRO A 137 19.29 -3.81 -0.89
N TYR A 138 20.19 -3.80 -1.87
CA TYR A 138 21.49 -3.10 -1.81
C TYR A 138 21.38 -1.60 -1.53
N VAL A 139 20.22 -0.99 -1.81
CA VAL A 139 19.92 0.40 -1.42
C VAL A 139 20.01 0.57 0.10
N PHE A 140 19.50 -0.39 0.86
CA PHE A 140 19.54 -0.43 2.32
C PHE A 140 20.85 -1.08 2.81
N TYR A 141 21.24 -2.22 2.23
CA TYR A 141 22.43 -2.96 2.66
C TYR A 141 23.74 -2.20 2.50
N SER A 142 23.80 -1.18 1.63
CA SER A 142 24.98 -0.33 1.51
C SER A 142 25.39 0.36 2.82
N LYS A 143 24.46 0.50 3.79
CA LYS A 143 24.70 1.03 5.13
C LYS A 143 25.38 0.04 6.09
N VAL A 144 25.25 -1.26 5.84
CA VAL A 144 25.82 -2.32 6.68
C VAL A 144 27.36 -2.27 6.59
N THR A 145 28.04 -2.51 7.70
CA THR A 145 29.52 -2.49 7.71
C THR A 145 30.10 -3.65 6.92
N ASP A 146 31.29 -3.47 6.33
CA ASP A 146 31.97 -4.52 5.59
C ASP A 146 32.22 -5.77 6.47
N ASP A 147 32.55 -5.56 7.74
CA ASP A 147 32.75 -6.61 8.74
C ASP A 147 31.48 -7.46 8.94
N ASP A 148 30.32 -6.83 9.11
CA ASP A 148 29.06 -7.56 9.25
C ASP A 148 28.65 -8.28 7.95
N ILE A 149 28.93 -7.68 6.78
CA ILE A 149 28.70 -8.36 5.48
C ILE A 149 29.59 -9.60 5.34
N LEU A 150 30.85 -9.54 5.78
CA LEU A 150 31.74 -10.70 5.72
C LEU A 150 31.39 -11.78 6.76
N LYS A 151 30.82 -11.42 7.92
CA LYS A 151 30.24 -12.40 8.84
C LYS A 151 29.04 -13.13 8.24
N ILE A 152 28.17 -12.41 7.53
CA ILE A 152 27.07 -13.02 6.77
C ILE A 152 27.65 -14.05 5.78
N LYS A 153 28.67 -13.67 5.01
CA LYS A 153 29.34 -14.59 4.08
C LYS A 153 29.90 -15.81 4.80
N ALA A 154 30.58 -15.61 5.93
CA ALA A 154 31.13 -16.69 6.73
C ALA A 154 30.04 -17.69 7.16
N TYR A 155 28.85 -17.25 7.56
CA TYR A 155 27.74 -18.16 7.82
C TYR A 155 27.27 -18.89 6.56
N MET A 156 27.07 -18.16 5.45
CA MET A 156 26.59 -18.75 4.20
C MET A 156 27.56 -19.81 3.64
N ASP A 157 28.86 -19.67 3.86
CA ASP A 157 29.87 -20.66 3.47
C ASP A 157 29.72 -22.01 4.22
N HIS A 158 29.01 -22.04 5.36
CA HIS A 158 28.80 -23.23 6.21
C HIS A 158 27.37 -23.78 6.16
N VAL A 159 26.48 -23.15 5.40
CA VAL A 159 25.15 -23.69 5.10
C VAL A 159 25.28 -24.92 4.19
N PRO A 160 24.43 -25.96 4.32
CA PRO A 160 24.45 -27.10 3.41
C PRO A 160 24.33 -26.66 1.94
N ALA A 161 25.29 -27.08 1.11
CA ALA A 161 25.27 -26.79 -0.31
C ALA A 161 24.11 -27.53 -0.99
N VAL A 162 23.33 -26.79 -1.79
CA VAL A 162 22.24 -27.36 -2.59
C VAL A 162 22.53 -27.07 -4.05
N ASN A 163 22.71 -28.12 -4.85
CA ASN A 163 22.87 -27.99 -6.30
C ASN A 163 21.49 -27.80 -6.93
N GLN A 164 21.09 -26.54 -7.10
CA GLN A 164 19.81 -26.13 -7.67
C GLN A 164 20.03 -24.91 -8.57
N ALA A 165 19.82 -25.10 -9.87
CA ALA A 165 19.99 -24.04 -10.85
C ALA A 165 19.02 -22.87 -10.62
N ASN A 166 19.54 -21.66 -10.77
CA ASN A 166 18.75 -20.44 -10.65
C ASN A 166 17.68 -20.33 -11.74
N GLN A 167 16.48 -19.94 -11.34
CA GLN A 167 15.43 -19.56 -12.28
C GLN A 167 15.62 -18.10 -12.73
N SER A 168 15.56 -17.87 -14.04
CA SER A 168 15.62 -16.50 -14.59
C SER A 168 14.35 -15.73 -14.25
N HIS A 169 14.48 -14.43 -13.94
CA HIS A 169 13.35 -13.54 -13.75
C HIS A 169 12.45 -13.49 -15.00
N ASP A 170 11.14 -13.51 -14.79
CA ASP A 170 10.14 -13.34 -15.84
C ASP A 170 9.57 -11.93 -15.76
N LEU A 171 10.31 -10.98 -16.34
CA LEU A 171 9.97 -9.56 -16.31
C LEU A 171 9.44 -9.09 -17.67
N MET A 172 8.40 -8.27 -17.64
CA MET A 172 7.86 -7.72 -18.87
C MET A 172 8.84 -6.72 -19.50
N PHE A 173 8.79 -6.57 -20.82
CA PHE A 173 9.48 -5.48 -21.50
C PHE A 173 8.93 -4.11 -21.01
N PRO A 174 9.79 -3.10 -20.72
CA PRO A 174 11.26 -3.11 -20.83
C PRO A 174 12.00 -3.48 -19.54
N PHE A 175 11.31 -3.84 -18.45
CA PHE A 175 11.92 -4.13 -17.14
C PHE A 175 12.89 -5.32 -17.15
N SER A 176 12.76 -6.25 -18.11
CA SER A 176 13.74 -7.33 -18.32
C SER A 176 15.12 -6.85 -18.79
N TRP A 177 15.24 -5.62 -19.30
CA TRP A 177 16.51 -5.08 -19.79
C TRP A 177 17.43 -4.65 -18.64
N ARG A 178 18.35 -5.55 -18.25
CA ARG A 178 19.28 -5.36 -17.13
C ARG A 178 20.05 -4.03 -17.16
N PHE A 179 20.45 -3.55 -18.33
CA PHE A 179 21.23 -2.31 -18.46
C PHE A 179 20.46 -1.07 -17.98
N LEU A 180 19.12 -1.10 -17.93
CA LEU A 180 18.32 0.00 -17.39
C LEU A 180 18.63 0.27 -15.91
N GLN A 181 19.10 -0.75 -15.19
CA GLN A 181 19.51 -0.61 -13.79
C GLN A 181 20.71 0.33 -13.62
N THR A 182 21.56 0.51 -14.65
CA THR A 182 22.64 1.50 -14.62
C THR A 182 22.07 2.91 -14.49
N PHE A 183 21.05 3.25 -15.28
CA PHE A 183 20.40 4.56 -15.23
C PHE A 183 19.57 4.74 -13.96
N TRP A 184 18.85 3.69 -13.54
CA TRP A 184 18.10 3.72 -12.29
C TRP A 184 19.02 4.03 -11.10
N LYS A 185 20.17 3.34 -10.99
CA LYS A 185 21.15 3.58 -9.93
C LYS A 185 21.74 4.99 -9.98
N LEU A 186 22.04 5.50 -11.18
CA LEU A 186 22.54 6.87 -11.33
C LEU A 186 21.57 7.90 -10.73
N LEU A 187 20.27 7.70 -10.91
CA LEU A 187 19.23 8.60 -10.40
C LEU A 187 18.94 8.39 -8.91
N PHE A 188 18.83 7.13 -8.45
CA PHE A 188 18.18 6.80 -7.19
C PHE A 188 19.08 6.12 -6.15
N PHE A 189 20.30 5.70 -6.50
CA PHE A 189 21.17 4.99 -5.57
C PHE A 189 22.39 5.83 -5.15
N ARG A 190 22.64 5.90 -3.84
CA ARG A 190 23.84 6.47 -3.24
C ARG A 190 24.37 5.47 -2.21
N SER A 191 25.55 4.91 -2.46
CA SER A 191 26.19 3.99 -1.51
C SER A 191 26.79 4.78 -0.35
N ASN A 192 26.24 4.61 0.85
CA ASN A 192 26.78 5.24 2.05
C ASN A 192 26.78 4.22 3.19
N THR A 193 27.95 3.96 3.78
CA THR A 193 28.05 3.22 5.05
C THR A 193 27.36 4.02 6.15
N PHE A 194 26.72 3.34 7.11
CA PHE A 194 26.10 4.01 8.24
C PHE A 194 27.11 4.79 9.07
N GLU A 195 26.78 6.04 9.40
CA GLU A 195 27.56 6.89 10.29
C GLU A 195 26.70 7.22 11.52
N PRO A 196 27.17 6.90 12.75
CA PRO A 196 26.44 7.21 13.96
C PRO A 196 26.23 8.73 14.15
N ASP A 197 25.03 9.13 14.53
CA ASP A 197 24.74 10.49 14.97
C ASP A 197 25.24 10.69 16.41
N LEU A 198 26.23 11.57 16.57
CA LEU A 198 26.86 11.87 17.87
C LEU A 198 25.94 12.59 18.85
N THR A 199 24.81 13.14 18.38
CA THR A 199 23.79 13.78 19.23
C THR A 199 22.79 12.78 19.80
N GLN A 200 22.80 11.55 19.29
CA GLN A 200 21.86 10.48 19.67
C GLN A 200 22.49 9.46 20.61
N THR A 201 21.65 8.70 21.30
CA THR A 201 22.12 7.65 22.20
C THR A 201 22.68 6.44 21.43
N PRO A 202 23.54 5.61 22.06
CA PRO A 202 24.01 4.38 21.43
C PRO A 202 22.88 3.44 21.01
N GLN A 203 21.82 3.34 21.82
CA GLN A 203 20.64 2.53 21.51
C GLN A 203 19.90 3.06 20.28
N TRP A 204 19.75 4.38 20.15
CA TRP A 204 19.14 5.00 18.98
C TRP A 204 19.97 4.71 17.72
N ASN A 205 21.29 4.91 17.78
CA ASN A 205 22.19 4.64 16.66
C ASN A 205 22.19 3.16 16.27
N ARG A 206 22.09 2.25 17.24
CA ARG A 206 21.90 0.82 16.97
C ARG A 206 20.59 0.57 16.22
N GLY A 207 19.49 1.17 16.66
CA GLY A 207 18.20 1.07 15.98
C GLY A 207 18.24 1.60 14.55
N ALA A 208 18.85 2.76 14.34
CA ALA A 208 19.03 3.37 13.02
C ALA A 208 19.82 2.46 12.08
N TYR A 209 20.94 1.90 12.55
CA TYR A 209 21.76 0.96 11.79
C TYR A 209 20.97 -0.28 11.32
N LEU A 210 20.15 -0.84 12.21
CA LEU A 210 19.35 -2.02 11.91
C LEU A 210 18.22 -1.69 10.92
N VAL A 211 17.44 -0.65 11.21
CA VAL A 211 16.23 -0.27 10.45
C VAL A 211 16.56 0.25 9.06
N GLU A 212 17.57 1.12 8.94
CA GLU A 212 17.98 1.69 7.66
C GLU A 212 18.84 0.72 6.85
N GLY A 213 19.48 -0.24 7.51
CA GLY A 213 20.41 -1.21 6.93
C GLY A 213 19.77 -2.58 6.71
N LEU A 214 20.22 -3.56 7.51
CA LEU A 214 19.97 -4.97 7.24
C LEU A 214 18.52 -5.39 7.43
N SER A 215 17.78 -4.82 8.38
CA SER A 215 16.34 -5.11 8.58
C SER A 215 15.44 -4.40 7.58
N HIS A 216 15.99 -3.45 6.79
CA HIS A 216 15.37 -2.81 5.62
C HIS A 216 13.90 -2.41 5.79
N CYS A 217 13.47 -1.96 6.98
CA CYS A 217 12.04 -1.75 7.26
C CYS A 217 11.40 -0.73 6.29
N GLY A 218 12.22 0.21 5.80
CA GLY A 218 11.82 1.18 4.79
C GLY A 218 11.43 0.55 3.45
N MET A 219 11.92 -0.63 3.12
CA MET A 219 11.58 -1.36 1.90
C MET A 219 10.07 -1.61 1.80
N CYS A 220 9.45 -1.95 2.92
CA CYS A 220 8.02 -2.21 2.99
C CYS A 220 7.20 -0.99 3.44
N HIS A 221 7.73 -0.22 4.38
CA HIS A 221 6.96 0.85 5.03
C HIS A 221 7.16 2.24 4.41
N THR A 222 7.88 2.36 3.29
CA THR A 222 8.05 3.64 2.58
C THR A 222 7.39 3.56 1.21
N PRO A 223 6.60 4.56 0.81
CA PRO A 223 6.02 4.59 -0.52
C PRO A 223 7.12 4.71 -1.57
N THR A 224 6.90 4.08 -2.72
CA THR A 224 7.78 4.21 -3.88
C THR A 224 7.26 5.25 -4.85
N ASN A 225 8.18 5.94 -5.53
CA ASN A 225 7.84 6.78 -6.66
C ASN A 225 7.49 5.92 -7.89
N MET A 226 7.09 6.57 -8.98
CA MET A 226 6.68 5.88 -10.20
C MET A 226 7.78 5.05 -10.90
N PHE A 227 9.04 5.19 -10.47
CA PHE A 227 10.18 4.40 -10.95
C PHE A 227 10.56 3.28 -9.99
N GLY A 228 9.74 3.02 -8.96
CA GLY A 228 9.99 1.99 -7.95
C GLY A 228 11.08 2.33 -6.95
N SER A 229 11.52 3.59 -6.87
CA SER A 229 12.46 4.04 -5.83
C SER A 229 11.71 4.50 -4.60
N TRP A 230 12.17 4.09 -3.42
CA TRP A 230 11.65 4.55 -2.14
C TRP A 230 11.84 6.06 -1.97
N MET A 231 10.80 6.72 -1.48
CA MET A 231 10.77 8.17 -1.29
C MET A 231 11.29 8.53 0.10
N GLU A 232 12.55 8.99 0.20
CA GLU A 232 13.18 9.36 1.48
C GLU A 232 12.37 10.40 2.27
N SER A 233 11.76 11.38 1.58
CA SER A 233 10.89 12.40 2.22
C SER A 233 9.58 11.86 2.78
N LYS A 234 9.28 10.58 2.55
CA LYS A 234 8.10 9.85 3.04
C LYS A 234 8.52 8.56 3.73
N ALA A 235 9.75 8.50 4.26
CA ALA A 235 10.26 7.33 4.95
C ALA A 235 9.28 6.84 6.02
N TYR A 236 8.96 5.54 5.97
CA TYR A 236 8.14 4.84 6.97
C TYR A 236 6.66 5.27 7.06
N THR A 237 6.14 6.09 6.14
CA THR A 237 4.76 6.57 6.16
C THR A 237 3.71 5.55 5.69
N GLY A 238 4.14 4.33 5.40
CA GLY A 238 3.31 3.23 4.93
C GLY A 238 3.32 3.07 3.40
N ASN A 239 2.94 1.88 2.93
CA ASN A 239 2.84 1.55 1.51
C ASN A 239 1.87 0.37 1.29
N THR A 240 1.53 0.08 0.04
CA THR A 240 0.85 -1.16 -0.36
C THR A 240 1.81 -2.01 -1.18
N ILE A 241 1.97 -3.28 -0.80
CA ILE A 241 2.91 -4.23 -1.40
C ILE A 241 2.20 -5.57 -1.57
N ASP A 242 2.19 -6.09 -2.80
CA ASP A 242 1.55 -7.37 -3.15
C ASP A 242 0.12 -7.51 -2.60
N GLY A 243 -0.65 -6.41 -2.65
CA GLY A 243 -2.03 -6.35 -2.16
C GLY A 243 -2.18 -6.25 -0.64
N TRP A 244 -1.08 -6.29 0.10
CA TRP A 244 -1.02 -6.07 1.55
C TRP A 244 -0.70 -4.62 1.89
N TYR A 245 -1.29 -4.15 2.99
CA TYR A 245 -1.02 -2.81 3.50
C TYR A 245 0.07 -2.84 4.58
N ALA A 246 1.21 -2.24 4.28
CA ALA A 246 2.26 -1.93 5.24
C ALA A 246 1.93 -0.58 5.91
N PRO A 247 1.58 -0.56 7.21
CA PRO A 247 1.10 0.65 7.86
C PRO A 247 2.17 1.74 8.01
N ASN A 248 1.74 2.97 8.27
CA ASN A 248 2.62 4.03 8.74
C ASN A 248 3.18 3.67 10.12
N ILE A 249 4.49 3.44 10.19
CA ILE A 249 5.21 3.08 11.43
C ILE A 249 5.97 4.27 12.00
N THR A 250 5.78 5.48 11.50
CA THR A 250 6.51 6.65 12.02
C THR A 250 6.23 6.89 13.51
N GLY A 251 7.17 7.53 14.19
CA GLY A 251 6.99 8.02 15.55
C GLY A 251 5.79 8.96 15.69
N THR A 252 5.51 9.76 14.65
CA THR A 252 4.31 10.60 14.60
C THR A 252 3.03 9.76 14.69
N ASN A 253 2.95 8.61 14.04
CA ASN A 253 1.78 7.73 14.11
C ASN A 253 1.75 6.85 15.39
N LEU A 254 2.92 6.43 15.87
CA LEU A 254 3.10 5.55 17.03
C LEU A 254 3.18 6.30 18.37
N LYS A 255 2.69 7.54 18.46
CA LYS A 255 2.90 8.42 19.61
C LYS A 255 2.42 7.80 20.94
N LYS A 256 1.24 7.18 20.96
CA LYS A 256 0.69 6.49 22.15
C LYS A 256 1.19 5.05 22.35
N VAL A 257 1.86 4.47 21.36
CA VAL A 257 2.36 3.10 21.42
C VAL A 257 3.65 3.06 22.23
N THR A 258 3.78 2.19 23.24
CA THR A 258 5.02 2.05 24.00
C THR A 258 6.08 1.27 23.22
N VAL A 259 7.36 1.40 23.60
CA VAL A 259 8.44 0.57 23.03
C VAL A 259 8.12 -0.92 23.20
N ASP A 260 7.64 -1.33 24.37
CA ASP A 260 7.24 -2.73 24.63
C ASP A 260 6.14 -3.17 23.67
N GLN A 261 5.11 -2.36 23.44
CA GLN A 261 4.05 -2.69 22.48
C GLN A 261 4.58 -2.86 21.05
N VAL A 262 5.61 -2.11 20.65
CA VAL A 262 6.28 -2.34 19.34
C VAL A 262 7.06 -3.65 19.35
N VAL A 263 7.82 -3.95 20.41
CA VAL A 263 8.57 -5.20 20.51
C VAL A 263 7.65 -6.42 20.47
N ARG A 264 6.44 -6.34 21.05
CA ARG A 264 5.45 -7.42 20.99
C ARG A 264 4.93 -7.70 19.59
N VAL A 265 4.95 -6.71 18.68
CA VAL A 265 4.66 -6.91 17.26
C VAL A 265 5.58 -7.98 16.69
N PHE A 266 6.87 -7.90 17.02
CA PHE A 266 7.91 -8.77 16.47
C PHE A 266 7.96 -10.13 17.15
N MET A 267 7.78 -10.18 18.47
CA MET A 267 7.95 -11.41 19.25
C MET A 267 6.70 -12.28 19.35
N TYR A 268 5.51 -11.69 19.21
CA TYR A 268 4.24 -12.39 19.53
C TYR A 268 3.19 -12.26 18.43
N ASP A 269 3.54 -11.73 17.26
CA ASP A 269 2.59 -11.44 16.18
C ASP A 269 1.38 -10.60 16.65
N GLU A 270 1.60 -9.69 17.60
CA GLU A 270 0.53 -8.92 18.23
C GLU A 270 0.60 -7.45 17.79
N ARG A 271 -0.47 -6.95 17.17
CA ARG A 271 -0.53 -5.52 16.81
C ARG A 271 -0.51 -4.63 18.06
N PRO A 272 -0.01 -3.39 17.99
CA PRO A 272 0.04 -2.51 19.17
C PRO A 272 -1.32 -2.24 19.84
N SER A 273 -2.39 -2.22 19.04
CA SER A 273 -3.78 -2.05 19.43
C SER A 273 -4.52 -3.36 19.77
N GLY A 274 -3.83 -4.50 19.73
CA GLY A 274 -4.40 -5.84 19.88
C GLY A 274 -4.80 -6.48 18.55
N GLY A 275 -4.87 -7.82 18.55
CA GLY A 275 -5.19 -8.63 17.37
C GLY A 275 -3.94 -9.19 16.66
N ALA A 276 -4.14 -10.26 15.88
CA ALA A 276 -3.06 -11.00 15.24
C ALA A 276 -2.49 -10.29 14.00
N ILE A 277 -1.19 -10.38 13.76
CA ILE A 277 -0.54 -9.98 12.51
C ILE A 277 -0.82 -11.02 11.44
N HIS A 278 -1.00 -10.57 10.20
CA HIS A 278 -1.25 -11.40 9.03
C HIS A 278 -0.42 -10.92 7.84
N GLY A 279 -0.26 -11.78 6.84
CA GLY A 279 0.43 -11.44 5.60
C GLY A 279 1.95 -11.32 5.75
N PRO A 280 2.62 -10.55 4.86
CA PRO A 280 4.08 -10.50 4.80
C PRO A 280 4.76 -10.10 6.11
N MET A 281 4.14 -9.26 6.95
CA MET A 281 4.74 -8.90 8.24
C MET A 281 4.81 -10.10 9.20
N LYS A 282 3.88 -11.05 9.09
CA LYS A 282 3.92 -12.29 9.87
C LYS A 282 5.08 -13.19 9.41
N GLU A 283 5.32 -13.25 8.09
CA GLU A 283 6.48 -13.94 7.53
C GLU A 283 7.78 -13.29 8.02
N VAL A 284 7.90 -11.96 7.98
CA VAL A 284 9.06 -11.23 8.53
C VAL A 284 9.28 -11.54 10.02
N ASN A 285 8.22 -11.59 10.83
CA ASN A 285 8.35 -11.95 12.24
C ASN A 285 8.86 -13.38 12.41
N HIS A 286 8.29 -14.32 11.66
CA HIS A 286 8.64 -15.72 11.73
C HIS A 286 10.06 -15.99 11.19
N ASP A 287 10.39 -15.51 10.01
CA ASP A 287 11.63 -15.86 9.32
C ASP A 287 12.82 -15.01 9.78
N SER A 288 12.57 -13.88 10.46
CA SER A 288 13.59 -12.94 10.91
C SER A 288 13.45 -12.53 12.37
N LEU A 289 12.48 -11.67 12.71
CA LEU A 289 12.56 -10.84 13.91
C LEU A 289 12.36 -11.61 15.23
N GLN A 290 11.72 -12.78 15.20
CA GLN A 290 11.58 -13.63 16.40
C GLN A 290 12.92 -14.19 16.90
N TYR A 291 13.96 -14.22 16.06
CA TYR A 291 15.30 -14.70 16.41
C TYR A 291 16.27 -13.58 16.85
N VAL A 292 15.83 -12.33 16.75
CA VAL A 292 16.65 -11.15 17.05
C VAL A 292 16.65 -10.89 18.56
N ASP A 293 17.78 -10.43 19.09
CA ASP A 293 17.91 -10.16 20.51
C ASP A 293 16.95 -9.05 20.93
N ARG A 294 16.35 -9.21 22.12
CA ARG A 294 15.40 -8.22 22.65
C ARG A 294 15.99 -6.79 22.69
N ALA A 295 17.28 -6.65 22.98
CA ALA A 295 17.94 -5.35 23.00
C ALA A 295 17.94 -4.66 21.63
N ASP A 296 18.11 -5.44 20.55
CA ASP A 296 18.07 -4.92 19.18
C ASP A 296 16.63 -4.64 18.74
N LEU A 297 15.65 -5.46 19.14
CA LEU A 297 14.23 -5.16 18.93
C LEU A 297 13.80 -3.86 19.63
N GLU A 298 14.29 -3.63 20.86
CA GLU A 298 14.08 -2.39 21.59
C GLU A 298 14.77 -1.20 20.91
N ALA A 299 15.99 -1.39 20.38
CA ALA A 299 16.69 -0.37 19.61
C ALA A 299 15.94 0.02 18.33
N ILE A 300 15.46 -0.97 17.56
CA ILE A 300 14.59 -0.79 16.39
C ILE A 300 13.36 0.05 16.77
N ALA A 301 12.67 -0.33 17.85
CA ALA A 301 11.49 0.38 18.32
C ALA A 301 11.80 1.83 18.76
N VAL A 302 12.93 2.06 19.44
CA VAL A 302 13.38 3.41 19.83
C VAL A 302 13.62 4.28 18.61
N TYR A 303 14.32 3.76 17.60
CA TYR A 303 14.60 4.51 16.37
C TYR A 303 13.31 4.80 15.58
N ILE A 304 12.49 3.78 15.30
CA ILE A 304 11.24 3.94 14.55
C ILE A 304 10.34 4.99 15.22
N LYS A 305 10.21 4.93 16.56
CA LYS A 305 9.40 5.89 17.32
C LYS A 305 9.95 7.32 17.35
N SER A 306 11.18 7.55 16.88
CA SER A 306 11.77 8.88 16.74
C SER A 306 11.53 9.52 15.36
N THR A 307 11.11 8.73 14.38
CA THR A 307 10.89 9.20 13.00
C THR A 307 9.64 10.08 12.90
N ILE A 308 9.63 11.00 11.94
CA ILE A 308 8.60 12.02 11.80
C ILE A 308 7.91 11.88 10.44
N ASP A 309 6.58 11.92 10.47
CA ASP A 309 5.73 12.19 9.30
C ASP A 309 5.20 13.63 9.40
N ASP A 310 5.76 14.54 8.59
CA ASP A 310 5.42 15.96 8.59
C ASP A 310 3.98 16.21 8.12
N ASP A 311 3.50 15.45 7.13
CA ASP A 311 2.12 15.60 6.61
C ASP A 311 1.13 15.17 7.69
N LEU A 312 1.41 14.05 8.36
CA LEU A 312 0.60 13.55 9.46
C LEU A 312 0.57 14.54 10.64
N ASP A 313 1.71 15.14 11.00
CA ASP A 313 1.75 16.13 12.08
C ASP A 313 0.94 17.39 11.74
N GLN A 314 1.09 17.91 10.52
CA GLN A 314 0.30 19.04 10.02
C GLN A 314 -1.21 18.71 9.99
N ASN A 315 -1.57 17.51 9.51
CA ASN A 315 -2.96 17.05 9.48
C ASN A 315 -3.54 16.92 10.90
N LYS A 316 -2.78 16.42 11.87
CA LYS A 316 -3.19 16.37 13.29
C LYS A 316 -3.45 17.76 13.86
N GLN A 317 -2.62 18.75 13.51
CA GLN A 317 -2.85 20.15 13.92
C GLN A 317 -4.12 20.73 13.30
N SER A 318 -4.40 20.44 12.03
CA SER A 318 -5.66 20.83 11.36
C SER A 318 -6.88 20.14 11.99
N LEU A 319 -6.79 18.85 12.28
CA LEU A 319 -7.83 18.04 12.92
C LEU A 319 -8.20 18.55 14.32
N ALA A 320 -7.25 19.11 15.08
CA ALA A 320 -7.52 19.70 16.38
C ALA A 320 -8.51 20.88 16.31
N GLN A 321 -8.66 21.49 15.14
CA GLN A 321 -9.57 22.61 14.88
C GLN A 321 -10.90 22.15 14.25
N ALA A 322 -10.97 20.93 13.72
CA ALA A 322 -12.15 20.37 13.07
C ALA A 322 -13.13 19.78 14.09
N THR A 323 -14.43 19.86 13.80
CA THR A 323 -15.49 19.27 14.65
C THR A 323 -16.49 18.46 13.85
N GLY A 324 -17.24 17.58 14.54
CA GLY A 324 -18.35 16.81 13.96
C GLY A 324 -17.95 15.98 12.72
N GLU A 325 -18.80 16.03 11.70
CA GLU A 325 -18.61 15.27 10.46
C GLU A 325 -17.35 15.68 9.69
N GLN A 326 -16.96 16.96 9.73
CA GLN A 326 -15.73 17.42 9.06
C GLN A 326 -14.49 16.75 9.64
N LYS A 327 -14.44 16.60 10.97
CA LYS A 327 -13.35 15.88 11.64
C LYS A 327 -13.33 14.41 11.22
N ALA A 328 -14.49 13.74 11.24
CA ALA A 328 -14.60 12.34 10.81
C ALA A 328 -14.19 12.14 9.34
N LYS A 329 -14.56 13.06 8.45
CA LYS A 329 -14.12 13.05 7.05
C LYS A 329 -12.61 13.17 6.90
N GLN A 330 -11.99 14.11 7.62
CA GLN A 330 -10.54 14.30 7.57
C GLN A 330 -9.80 13.07 8.11
N GLN A 331 -10.27 12.50 9.23
CA GLN A 331 -9.70 11.26 9.78
C GLN A 331 -9.90 10.08 8.81
N TYR A 332 -11.05 9.97 8.15
CA TYR A 332 -11.28 8.97 7.10
C TYR A 332 -10.26 9.09 5.97
N GLN A 333 -10.07 10.31 5.45
CA GLN A 333 -9.11 10.58 4.36
C GLN A 333 -7.68 10.18 4.74
N GLN A 334 -7.35 10.34 6.01
CA GLN A 334 -6.01 10.09 6.53
C GLN A 334 -5.71 8.62 6.81
N TYR A 335 -6.70 7.87 7.30
CA TYR A 335 -6.47 6.51 7.81
C TYR A 335 -7.19 5.41 7.02
N CYS A 336 -8.38 5.70 6.51
CA CYS A 336 -9.27 4.68 5.93
C CYS A 336 -9.28 4.71 4.40
N ALA A 337 -9.11 5.89 3.79
CA ALA A 337 -9.24 6.11 2.35
C ALA A 337 -8.27 5.27 1.51
N VAL A 338 -7.05 5.01 2.02
CA VAL A 338 -6.05 4.19 1.31
C VAL A 338 -6.60 2.83 0.90
N CYS A 339 -7.42 2.21 1.75
CA CYS A 339 -8.09 0.96 1.43
C CYS A 339 -9.49 1.17 0.87
N HIS A 340 -10.27 2.07 1.49
CA HIS A 340 -11.69 2.19 1.19
C HIS A 340 -12.01 2.99 -0.06
N ASP A 341 -11.15 3.86 -0.59
CA ASP A 341 -11.45 4.54 -1.86
C ASP A 341 -11.26 3.61 -3.07
N MET A 342 -10.21 2.79 -3.03
CA MET A 342 -9.83 1.90 -4.13
C MET A 342 -10.31 0.46 -3.96
N GLY A 343 -10.78 0.09 -2.76
CA GLY A 343 -11.16 -1.27 -2.39
C GLY A 343 -9.96 -2.19 -2.19
N ALA A 344 -8.81 -1.64 -1.79
CA ALA A 344 -7.57 -2.38 -1.62
C ALA A 344 -7.73 -3.47 -0.54
N GLY A 345 -7.04 -4.60 -0.71
CA GLY A 345 -7.11 -5.72 0.22
C GLY A 345 -8.51 -6.33 0.40
N GLY A 346 -9.43 -6.09 -0.53
CA GLY A 346 -10.83 -6.55 -0.45
C GLY A 346 -11.74 -5.64 0.41
N ALA A 347 -11.28 -4.43 0.74
CA ALA A 347 -12.07 -3.45 1.46
C ALA A 347 -13.31 -3.03 0.63
N PRO A 348 -14.49 -2.87 1.26
CA PRO A 348 -15.65 -2.32 0.58
C PRO A 348 -15.40 -0.86 0.21
N LYS A 349 -15.64 -0.52 -1.06
CA LYS A 349 -15.38 0.81 -1.62
C LYS A 349 -16.30 1.87 -1.00
N PHE A 350 -15.74 3.02 -0.69
CA PHE A 350 -16.45 4.18 -0.16
C PHE A 350 -17.60 4.57 -1.10
N ALA A 351 -18.77 4.83 -0.52
CA ALA A 351 -19.99 5.16 -1.24
C ALA A 351 -20.49 4.12 -2.28
N VAL A 352 -19.95 2.89 -2.32
CA VAL A 352 -20.44 1.83 -3.23
C VAL A 352 -21.39 0.90 -2.48
N ARG A 353 -22.68 1.25 -2.49
CA ARG A 353 -23.73 0.61 -1.65
C ARG A 353 -23.76 -0.91 -1.77
N GLU A 354 -23.58 -1.46 -2.96
CA GLU A 354 -23.64 -2.90 -3.23
C GLU A 354 -22.58 -3.68 -2.45
N GLN A 355 -21.41 -3.07 -2.20
CA GLN A 355 -20.32 -3.68 -1.45
C GLN A 355 -20.53 -3.62 0.08
N TRP A 356 -21.43 -2.77 0.55
CA TRP A 356 -21.72 -2.58 1.98
C TRP A 356 -23.02 -3.23 2.42
N GLN A 357 -24.00 -3.41 1.53
CA GLN A 357 -25.35 -3.88 1.88
C GLN A 357 -25.31 -5.25 2.59
N SER A 358 -24.61 -6.24 2.05
CA SER A 358 -24.46 -7.56 2.68
C SER A 358 -23.76 -7.51 4.04
N ARG A 359 -22.79 -6.59 4.20
CA ARG A 359 -22.04 -6.40 5.45
C ARG A 359 -22.89 -5.73 6.52
N LEU A 360 -23.68 -4.73 6.13
CA LEU A 360 -24.66 -4.07 6.98
C LEU A 360 -25.77 -5.03 7.42
N ASP A 361 -26.23 -5.91 6.53
CA ASP A 361 -27.25 -6.90 6.86
C ASP A 361 -26.73 -7.92 7.87
N ALA A 362 -25.49 -8.39 7.69
CA ALA A 362 -24.86 -9.38 8.55
C ALA A 362 -24.38 -8.83 9.91
N ARG A 363 -23.75 -7.65 9.94
CA ARG A 363 -23.05 -7.13 11.12
C ARG A 363 -23.69 -5.91 11.76
N LYS A 364 -24.59 -5.23 11.03
CA LYS A 364 -25.15 -3.92 11.41
C LYS A 364 -24.04 -2.88 11.66
N ARG A 365 -24.42 -1.66 12.05
CA ARG A 365 -23.47 -0.59 12.36
C ARG A 365 -22.46 -1.03 13.42
N ASP A 366 -22.93 -1.54 14.55
CA ASP A 366 -22.06 -1.81 15.70
C ASP A 366 -21.06 -2.94 15.41
N GLY A 367 -21.43 -3.94 14.60
CA GLY A 367 -20.48 -4.96 14.17
C GLY A 367 -19.43 -4.43 13.18
N LEU A 368 -19.75 -3.40 12.38
CA LEU A 368 -18.76 -2.71 11.53
C LEU A 368 -17.81 -1.86 12.37
N VAL A 369 -18.33 -1.11 13.35
CA VAL A 369 -17.51 -0.36 14.32
C VAL A 369 -16.60 -1.31 15.09
N HIS A 370 -17.14 -2.43 15.59
CA HIS A 370 -16.35 -3.46 16.26
C HIS A 370 -15.23 -4.00 15.36
N SER A 371 -15.53 -4.25 14.09
CA SER A 371 -14.53 -4.71 13.10
C SER A 371 -13.46 -3.64 12.88
N ALA A 372 -13.81 -2.36 12.82
CA ALA A 372 -12.85 -1.26 12.65
C ALA A 372 -11.95 -1.08 13.88
N ILE A 373 -12.48 -1.24 15.09
CA ILE A 373 -11.72 -1.15 16.35
C ILE A 373 -10.73 -2.31 16.47
N HIS A 374 -11.19 -3.55 16.28
CA HIS A 374 -10.39 -4.76 16.53
C HIS A 374 -9.62 -5.27 15.30
N GLY A 375 -9.86 -4.66 14.13
CA GLY A 375 -9.35 -5.14 12.85
C GLY A 375 -10.21 -6.28 12.29
N TYR A 376 -10.14 -6.48 10.98
CA TYR A 376 -10.86 -7.57 10.30
C TYR A 376 -10.20 -7.92 8.97
N GLY A 377 -9.71 -9.17 8.85
CA GLY A 377 -8.93 -9.59 7.68
C GLY A 377 -7.70 -8.69 7.49
N ASN A 378 -7.62 -8.06 6.31
CA ASN A 378 -6.55 -7.12 5.95
C ASN A 378 -6.71 -5.73 6.60
N MET A 379 -7.86 -5.42 7.21
CA MET A 379 -8.07 -4.12 7.85
C MET A 379 -7.33 -4.05 9.20
N PRO A 380 -6.45 -3.04 9.41
CA PRO A 380 -5.78 -2.83 10.69
C PRO A 380 -6.77 -2.52 11.81
N ALA A 381 -6.45 -2.96 13.04
CA ALA A 381 -7.13 -2.50 14.23
C ALA A 381 -7.02 -0.97 14.34
N MET A 382 -8.10 -0.34 14.80
CA MET A 382 -8.29 1.12 14.80
C MET A 382 -8.15 1.77 13.41
N GLY A 383 -8.31 1.02 12.31
CA GLY A 383 -8.05 1.51 10.96
C GLY A 383 -6.62 2.06 10.76
N GLY A 384 -5.66 1.65 11.60
CA GLY A 384 -4.29 2.18 11.58
C GLY A 384 -4.10 3.51 12.33
N CYS A 385 -5.16 4.08 12.90
CA CYS A 385 -5.08 5.27 13.76
C CYS A 385 -4.83 4.89 15.22
N TYR A 386 -3.57 4.67 15.60
CA TYR A 386 -3.21 4.29 16.98
C TYR A 386 -3.46 5.39 18.03
N ASP A 387 -3.67 6.63 17.58
CA ASP A 387 -3.99 7.74 18.45
C ASP A 387 -5.49 8.02 18.60
N CYS A 388 -6.36 7.38 17.80
CA CYS A 388 -7.80 7.62 17.82
C CYS A 388 -8.50 6.98 19.03
N THR A 389 -9.62 7.55 19.45
CA THR A 389 -10.54 6.89 20.39
C THR A 389 -11.54 6.00 19.66
N GLU A 390 -12.15 5.03 20.35
CA GLU A 390 -13.23 4.22 19.78
C GLU A 390 -14.40 5.07 19.25
N GLN A 391 -14.69 6.21 19.88
CA GLN A 391 -15.71 7.15 19.40
C GLN A 391 -15.31 7.81 18.08
N GLU A 392 -14.03 8.11 17.89
CA GLU A 392 -13.51 8.66 16.63
C GLU A 392 -13.54 7.59 15.52
N ILE A 393 -13.22 6.33 15.85
CA ILE A 393 -13.41 5.20 14.90
C ILE A 393 -14.89 5.07 14.53
N ALA A 394 -15.79 5.08 15.52
CA ALA A 394 -17.22 5.01 15.27
C ALA A 394 -17.71 6.17 14.39
N ALA A 395 -17.21 7.40 14.61
CA ALA A 395 -17.55 8.56 13.80
C ALA A 395 -17.05 8.45 12.35
N MET A 396 -15.87 7.87 12.11
CA MET A 396 -15.39 7.57 10.76
C MET A 396 -16.24 6.50 10.07
N VAL A 397 -16.62 5.44 10.78
CA VAL A 397 -17.55 4.42 10.26
C VAL A 397 -18.90 5.06 9.94
N ASP A 398 -19.42 5.93 10.81
CA ASP A 398 -20.66 6.68 10.56
C ASP A 398 -20.54 7.60 9.36
N TYR A 399 -19.40 8.26 9.16
CA TYR A 399 -19.12 9.05 7.96
C TYR A 399 -19.20 8.18 6.68
N MET A 400 -18.57 7.00 6.71
CA MET A 400 -18.60 6.06 5.58
C MET A 400 -20.00 5.48 5.32
N LEU A 401 -20.73 5.12 6.38
CA LEU A 401 -22.10 4.63 6.27
C LEU A 401 -23.06 5.74 5.84
N GLY A 402 -22.83 6.96 6.32
CA GLY A 402 -23.49 8.17 5.85
C GLY A 402 -23.34 8.31 4.34
N ALA A 403 -22.14 8.05 3.80
CA ALA A 403 -21.90 8.04 2.36
C ALA A 403 -22.73 7.01 1.56
N LEU A 404 -23.22 5.94 2.21
CA LEU A 404 -24.11 4.93 1.61
C LEU A 404 -25.59 5.31 1.67
N VAL A 405 -25.93 6.14 2.66
CA VAL A 405 -27.27 6.67 2.93
C VAL A 405 -27.48 7.99 2.17
N THR A 406 -26.40 8.65 1.71
CA THR A 406 -26.42 9.87 0.89
C THR A 406 -26.68 9.59 -0.59
N VAL A 407 -27.86 9.05 -0.87
CA VAL A 407 -28.73 9.65 -1.89
C VAL A 407 -30.09 10.01 -1.28
N ALA A 408 -30.48 9.48 -0.11
CA ALA A 408 -31.85 9.58 0.39
C ALA A 408 -32.04 10.01 1.86
N ALA A 409 -31.02 10.02 2.73
CA ALA A 409 -31.25 10.42 4.14
C ALA A 409 -30.05 11.04 4.87
N ARG A 410 -29.32 11.99 4.25
CA ARG A 410 -28.92 13.16 5.05
C ARG A 410 -30.21 13.92 5.35
N GLU A 411 -30.34 14.55 6.51
CA GLU A 411 -31.29 15.66 6.61
C GLU A 411 -30.88 16.66 5.53
N MET A 412 -31.53 16.54 4.38
CA MET A 412 -31.78 17.68 3.54
C MET A 412 -32.51 18.63 4.48
N GLY A 413 -31.85 19.73 4.86
CA GLY A 413 -32.59 21.00 4.86
C GLY A 413 -33.46 21.00 3.59
N PRO A 414 -34.69 21.53 3.66
CA PRO A 414 -35.74 21.29 2.66
C PRO A 414 -35.14 21.21 1.26
N PRO A 415 -35.52 20.19 0.45
CA PRO A 415 -34.82 19.85 -0.80
C PRO A 415 -34.41 21.14 -1.49
N PRO A 416 -33.13 21.31 -1.93
CA PRO A 416 -32.77 22.51 -2.65
C PRO A 416 -33.84 22.67 -3.71
N ILE A 417 -34.55 23.80 -3.62
CA ILE A 417 -35.75 24.05 -4.42
C ILE A 417 -35.36 23.66 -5.83
N ALA A 418 -36.05 22.67 -6.40
CA ALA A 418 -35.68 22.12 -7.70
C ALA A 418 -35.48 23.31 -8.64
N MET A 419 -34.22 23.63 -8.94
CA MET A 419 -33.90 24.86 -9.64
C MET A 419 -34.34 24.62 -11.08
N THR A 420 -35.47 25.20 -11.40
CA THR A 420 -35.99 25.23 -12.75
C THR A 420 -35.03 26.03 -13.61
N ALA A 421 -35.15 25.94 -14.93
CA ALA A 421 -34.43 26.88 -15.80
C ALA A 421 -34.75 28.36 -15.46
N LYS A 422 -35.88 28.63 -14.82
CA LYS A 422 -36.24 29.96 -14.33
C LYS A 422 -35.37 30.39 -13.14
N ASP A 423 -34.97 29.45 -12.28
CA ASP A 423 -34.06 29.72 -11.15
C ASP A 423 -32.60 29.83 -11.64
N GLY A 424 -32.26 29.11 -12.71
CA GLY A 424 -30.99 29.25 -13.42
C GLY A 424 -30.81 30.57 -14.19
N GLN A 425 -31.90 31.29 -14.47
CA GLN A 425 -31.86 32.56 -15.20
C GLN A 425 -31.15 33.66 -14.40
N GLU A 426 -31.42 33.77 -13.09
CA GLU A 426 -30.79 34.78 -12.23
C GLU A 426 -29.30 34.51 -12.08
N ILE A 427 -28.93 33.25 -11.83
CA ILE A 427 -27.52 32.82 -11.77
C ILE A 427 -26.83 33.08 -13.10
N TYR A 428 -27.49 32.77 -14.22
CA TYR A 428 -26.96 33.08 -15.54
C TYR A 428 -26.71 34.59 -15.71
N GLN A 429 -27.65 35.44 -15.30
CA GLN A 429 -27.53 36.89 -15.38
C GLN A 429 -26.35 37.41 -14.54
N ASP A 430 -26.15 36.86 -13.34
CA ASP A 430 -25.11 37.32 -12.42
C ASP A 430 -23.70 36.83 -12.78
N THR A 431 -23.59 35.70 -13.50
CA THR A 431 -22.33 34.95 -13.61
C THR A 431 -21.91 34.65 -15.05
N CYS A 432 -22.86 34.34 -15.94
CA CYS A 432 -22.61 33.78 -17.26
C CYS A 432 -22.88 34.78 -18.41
N SER A 433 -23.83 35.70 -18.21
CA SER A 433 -24.33 36.67 -19.20
C SER A 433 -23.22 37.51 -19.84
N VAL A 434 -22.25 37.94 -19.03
CA VAL A 434 -21.10 38.76 -19.46
C VAL A 434 -20.37 38.13 -20.64
N CYS A 435 -20.34 36.79 -20.71
CA CYS A 435 -19.69 36.05 -21.77
C CYS A 435 -20.69 35.54 -22.81
N HIS A 436 -21.81 34.99 -22.38
CA HIS A 436 -22.73 34.24 -23.24
C HIS A 436 -23.81 35.10 -23.94
N ASP A 437 -24.08 36.34 -23.52
CA ASP A 437 -25.09 37.19 -24.20
C ASP A 437 -24.62 37.69 -25.57
N SER A 438 -23.31 37.93 -25.71
CA SER A 438 -22.71 38.51 -26.92
C SER A 438 -21.49 37.74 -27.43
N GLY A 439 -21.18 36.58 -26.82
CA GLY A 439 -20.09 35.71 -27.25
C GLY A 439 -18.70 36.28 -26.96
N LYS A 440 -18.55 37.03 -25.88
CA LYS A 440 -17.25 37.62 -25.50
C LYS A 440 -16.25 36.53 -25.14
N LEU A 441 -14.96 36.80 -25.38
CA LEU A 441 -13.85 35.91 -25.04
C LEU A 441 -14.07 34.47 -25.57
N ASN A 442 -14.46 34.36 -26.85
CA ASN A 442 -14.73 33.10 -27.55
C ASN A 442 -15.85 32.23 -26.92
N ALA A 443 -16.69 32.79 -26.05
CA ALA A 443 -17.82 32.07 -25.51
C ALA A 443 -18.91 31.84 -26.59
N PRO A 444 -19.57 30.67 -26.62
CA PRO A 444 -20.77 30.49 -27.43
C PRO A 444 -21.87 31.46 -26.98
N VAL A 445 -22.57 32.08 -27.92
CA VAL A 445 -23.73 32.94 -27.61
C VAL A 445 -24.89 32.05 -27.16
N ILE A 446 -25.61 32.44 -26.11
CA ILE A 446 -26.69 31.63 -25.52
C ILE A 446 -27.78 31.25 -26.52
N THR A 447 -28.07 32.08 -27.51
CA THR A 447 -29.10 31.82 -28.53
C THR A 447 -28.64 30.95 -29.72
N GLU A 448 -27.36 30.55 -29.76
CA GLU A 448 -26.79 29.79 -30.89
C GLU A 448 -27.03 28.28 -30.74
N THR A 449 -28.20 27.81 -31.17
CA THR A 449 -28.65 26.41 -31.03
C THR A 449 -27.62 25.38 -31.54
N ASP A 450 -27.01 25.61 -32.70
CA ASP A 450 -26.07 24.66 -33.31
C ASP A 450 -24.78 24.51 -32.48
N GLN A 451 -24.33 25.61 -31.86
CA GLN A 451 -23.16 25.62 -31.01
C GLN A 451 -23.37 24.85 -29.71
N TRP A 452 -24.55 24.97 -29.12
CA TRP A 452 -24.91 24.28 -27.88
C TRP A 452 -25.28 22.82 -28.13
N SER A 453 -25.96 22.52 -29.23
CA SER A 453 -26.29 21.15 -29.63
C SER A 453 -25.02 20.33 -29.89
N THR A 454 -24.04 20.91 -30.58
CA THR A 454 -22.75 20.25 -30.84
C THR A 454 -22.01 19.96 -29.53
N ARG A 455 -21.93 20.96 -28.64
CA ARG A 455 -21.24 20.81 -27.35
C ARG A 455 -21.95 19.82 -26.43
N LEU A 456 -23.29 19.82 -26.42
CA LEU A 456 -24.09 18.85 -25.68
C LEU A 456 -23.89 17.43 -26.22
N LYS A 457 -23.81 17.25 -27.54
CA LYS A 457 -23.55 15.95 -28.17
C LYS A 457 -22.14 15.44 -27.86
N GLU A 458 -21.14 16.32 -27.83
CA GLU A 458 -19.75 15.94 -27.56
C GLU A 458 -19.50 15.60 -26.08
N ARG A 459 -20.17 16.28 -25.14
CA ARG A 459 -19.83 16.23 -23.71
C ARG A 459 -20.93 15.68 -22.81
N GLY A 460 -22.17 15.63 -23.30
CA GLY A 460 -23.34 15.39 -22.46
C GLY A 460 -23.62 16.55 -21.50
N PHE A 461 -24.79 16.53 -20.85
CA PHE A 461 -25.20 17.58 -19.91
C PHE A 461 -24.21 17.72 -18.75
N LEU A 462 -23.85 16.60 -18.11
CA LEU A 462 -22.90 16.60 -17.00
C LEU A 462 -21.50 17.04 -17.42
N GLY A 463 -21.05 16.70 -18.64
CA GLY A 463 -19.76 17.18 -19.14
C GLY A 463 -19.73 18.68 -19.43
N LEU A 464 -20.87 19.30 -19.76
CA LEU A 464 -20.99 20.76 -19.86
C LEU A 464 -20.90 21.42 -18.49
N THR A 465 -21.61 20.88 -17.49
CA THR A 465 -21.55 21.35 -16.11
C THR A 465 -20.13 21.21 -15.54
N LEU A 466 -19.49 20.06 -15.70
CA LEU A 466 -18.12 19.82 -15.25
C LEU A 466 -17.11 20.74 -15.95
N ALA A 467 -17.35 21.13 -17.20
CA ALA A 467 -16.50 22.08 -17.90
C ALA A 467 -16.57 23.52 -17.35
N VAL A 468 -17.51 23.80 -16.44
CA VAL A 468 -17.64 25.07 -15.71
C VAL A 468 -17.15 24.92 -14.26
N VAL A 469 -17.41 23.77 -13.62
CA VAL A 469 -16.96 23.47 -12.25
C VAL A 469 -15.45 23.20 -12.19
N GLN A 470 -14.89 22.54 -13.21
CA GLN A 470 -13.49 22.10 -13.30
C GLN A 470 -12.84 22.56 -14.61
N PRO A 471 -12.62 23.87 -14.82
CA PRO A 471 -12.14 24.39 -16.11
C PRO A 471 -10.73 23.88 -16.50
N ASP A 472 -9.87 23.59 -15.53
CA ASP A 472 -8.48 23.15 -15.76
C ASP A 472 -8.38 21.76 -16.42
N TYR A 473 -9.37 20.90 -16.17
CA TYR A 473 -9.45 19.57 -16.77
C TYR A 473 -9.67 19.62 -18.29
N TYR A 474 -10.30 20.69 -18.80
CA TYR A 474 -10.72 20.82 -20.20
C TYR A 474 -9.77 21.67 -21.07
N LYS A 475 -8.56 21.99 -20.59
CA LYS A 475 -7.49 22.69 -21.34
C LYS A 475 -7.99 23.93 -22.12
N ARG A 476 -8.85 24.76 -21.52
CA ARG A 476 -9.33 26.01 -22.15
C ARG A 476 -8.18 27.00 -22.32
N ARG A 477 -8.22 27.85 -23.36
CA ARG A 477 -7.18 28.87 -23.56
C ARG A 477 -7.34 29.96 -22.50
N VAL A 478 -6.24 30.59 -22.09
CA VAL A 478 -6.23 31.72 -21.14
C VAL A 478 -7.10 32.90 -21.62
N THR A 479 -7.33 33.00 -22.93
CA THR A 479 -8.18 34.01 -23.56
C THR A 479 -9.67 33.68 -23.59
N ASP A 480 -10.06 32.46 -23.21
CA ASP A 480 -11.45 32.02 -23.24
C ASP A 480 -12.17 32.42 -21.94
N CYS A 481 -13.47 32.73 -22.01
CA CYS A 481 -14.26 32.94 -20.80
C CYS A 481 -14.41 31.62 -20.02
N ALA A 482 -13.51 31.42 -19.06
CA ALA A 482 -13.30 30.14 -18.36
C ALA A 482 -13.11 30.32 -16.85
N ALA A 483 -13.83 31.27 -16.25
CA ALA A 483 -13.80 31.43 -14.80
C ALA A 483 -14.39 30.17 -14.13
N LYS A 484 -13.69 29.66 -13.10
CA LYS A 484 -14.18 28.55 -12.28
C LYS A 484 -15.57 28.90 -11.74
N ARG A 485 -16.54 28.00 -11.94
CA ARG A 485 -17.96 28.19 -11.57
C ARG A 485 -18.58 29.47 -12.16
N GLY A 486 -18.16 29.89 -13.35
CA GLY A 486 -18.67 31.13 -13.97
C GLY A 486 -18.36 32.39 -13.15
N ALA A 487 -17.30 32.39 -12.36
CA ALA A 487 -16.96 33.43 -11.37
C ALA A 487 -17.92 33.54 -10.17
N CYS A 488 -18.85 32.59 -9.99
CA CYS A 488 -19.67 32.50 -8.78
C CYS A 488 -18.94 31.73 -7.68
N LEU A 489 -18.27 32.46 -6.78
CA LEU A 489 -17.50 31.85 -5.69
C LEU A 489 -18.39 31.20 -4.61
N GLN A 490 -19.67 31.56 -4.55
CA GLN A 490 -20.63 31.05 -3.56
C GLN A 490 -21.59 30.00 -4.14
N CYS A 491 -21.60 29.80 -5.46
CA CYS A 491 -22.50 28.85 -6.10
C CYS A 491 -22.06 27.41 -5.85
N ASP A 492 -23.00 26.56 -5.47
CA ASP A 492 -22.80 25.12 -5.38
C ASP A 492 -23.01 24.43 -6.76
N ASP A 493 -22.95 23.10 -6.82
CA ASP A 493 -23.07 22.38 -8.09
C ASP A 493 -24.49 22.45 -8.68
N ALA A 494 -25.52 22.57 -7.85
CA ALA A 494 -26.90 22.71 -8.28
C ALA A 494 -27.15 24.08 -8.93
N ASP A 495 -26.57 25.14 -8.37
CA ASP A 495 -26.62 26.49 -8.95
C ASP A 495 -26.03 26.52 -10.38
N ILE A 496 -24.87 25.87 -10.57
CA ILE A 496 -24.20 25.82 -11.88
C ILE A 496 -24.99 24.94 -12.86
N MET A 497 -25.58 23.83 -12.40
CA MET A 497 -26.46 22.99 -13.23
C MET A 497 -27.71 23.75 -13.69
N ALA A 498 -28.32 24.56 -12.83
CA ALA A 498 -29.46 25.39 -13.17
C ALA A 498 -29.13 26.43 -14.25
N ALA A 499 -27.98 27.09 -14.15
CA ALA A 499 -27.51 28.05 -15.16
C ALA A 499 -27.22 27.36 -16.51
N VAL A 500 -26.58 26.18 -16.51
CA VAL A 500 -26.34 25.40 -17.73
C VAL A 500 -27.66 24.94 -18.37
N LYS A 501 -28.63 24.55 -17.55
CA LYS A 501 -29.98 24.18 -18.01
C LYS A 501 -30.71 25.36 -18.64
N TYR A 502 -30.65 26.55 -18.02
CA TYR A 502 -31.16 27.79 -18.61
C TYR A 502 -30.52 28.07 -19.98
N ILE A 503 -29.19 27.98 -20.07
CA ILE A 503 -28.46 28.17 -21.33
C ILE A 503 -28.96 27.22 -22.43
N LEU A 504 -29.11 25.92 -22.14
CA LEU A 504 -29.55 24.94 -23.13
C LEU A 504 -31.01 25.14 -23.56
N MET A 505 -31.87 25.57 -22.64
CA MET A 505 -33.27 25.87 -22.93
C MET A 505 -33.42 27.15 -23.76
N GLU A 506 -32.69 28.21 -23.41
CA GLU A 506 -32.68 29.47 -24.17
C GLU A 506 -32.03 29.29 -25.55
N ALA A 507 -31.05 28.39 -25.67
CA ALA A 507 -30.49 27.96 -26.94
C ALA A 507 -31.47 27.15 -27.81
N GLY A 508 -32.65 26.77 -27.31
CA GLY A 508 -33.61 25.94 -28.05
C GLY A 508 -33.15 24.49 -28.28
N VAL A 509 -32.24 23.98 -27.45
CA VAL A 509 -31.76 22.60 -27.56
C VAL A 509 -32.79 21.65 -26.94
N ASN A 510 -33.36 20.75 -27.74
CA ASN A 510 -34.37 19.80 -27.28
C ASN A 510 -33.75 18.70 -26.38
N GLY A 511 -34.16 18.64 -25.12
CA GLY A 511 -33.80 17.59 -24.18
C GLY A 511 -34.62 17.68 -22.88
N ASN A 512 -34.91 16.54 -22.25
CA ASN A 512 -35.50 16.53 -20.91
C ASN A 512 -34.41 16.73 -19.86
N PHE A 513 -34.08 18.01 -19.59
CA PHE A 513 -33.11 18.39 -18.57
C PHE A 513 -33.73 18.48 -17.16
N ASP A 514 -35.02 18.16 -17.00
CA ASP A 514 -35.68 18.05 -15.69
C ASP A 514 -35.32 16.77 -14.94
N LEU A 515 -34.61 15.85 -15.61
CA LEU A 515 -34.03 14.65 -15.02
C LEU A 515 -32.65 14.87 -14.37
N TRP A 516 -32.07 16.07 -14.50
CA TRP A 516 -30.72 16.41 -14.04
C TRP A 516 -30.71 17.59 -13.08
#